data_AF-A0A0D9NR78-F1
#
_entry.id   AF-A0A0D9NR78-F1
#
_cell.length_a   1.000
_cell.length_b   1.000
_cell.length_c   1.000
_cell.angle_alpha   90.00
_cell.angle_beta   90.00
_cell.angle_gamma   90.00
#
_symmetry.space_group_name_H-M   'P 1'
#
loop_
_entity.id
_entity.type
_entity.pdbx_description
1 polymer ?
#
loop_
_entity_poly.entity_id
_entity_poly.type
_entity_poly.pdbx_seq_one_letter_code
_entity_poly.pdbx_strand_id
1 'polypeptide(L)'
;MAFRLSRPLGTLLRPQFSSPIRTMSSSAPKVREFLVILPDKPGVKEKRLEVRPPGALLNEVPADDNAANFDFFGSTVVCKGESKEAVLEQLKKDVYATSGVWDVEKIQIYPFICAFRNP
;
A
#
# COMPACT_ATOMS: atom_id res chain seq x y z
N MET A 1 25.23 34.62 -79.94
CA MET A 1 24.69 35.64 -78.99
C MET A 1 23.63 34.93 -78.15
N ALA A 2 23.61 34.86 -76.82
CA ALA A 2 24.29 35.59 -75.76
C ALA A 2 24.04 34.85 -74.42
N PHE A 3 25.05 34.81 -73.56
CA PHE A 3 25.02 34.86 -72.08
C PHE A 3 24.43 33.72 -71.19
N ARG A 4 25.38 32.93 -70.66
CA ARG A 4 25.71 32.63 -69.24
C ARG A 4 24.61 32.59 -68.14
N LEU A 5 24.64 31.43 -67.45
CA LEU A 5 24.76 31.19 -66.00
C LEU A 5 23.74 31.84 -65.02
N SER A 6 23.05 30.99 -64.27
CA SER A 6 23.30 30.78 -62.82
C SER A 6 22.03 30.27 -62.13
N ARG A 7 22.10 29.07 -61.53
CA ARG A 7 21.10 28.56 -60.57
C ARG A 7 21.40 29.17 -59.19
N PRO A 8 20.40 29.61 -58.41
CA PRO A 8 20.56 29.64 -56.97
C PRO A 8 20.10 28.31 -56.37
N LEU A 9 21.02 27.69 -55.62
CA LEU A 9 20.75 26.67 -54.62
C LEU A 9 19.87 27.30 -53.52
N GLY A 10 18.60 26.89 -53.43
CA GLY A 10 17.73 27.19 -52.29
C GLY A 10 17.57 25.95 -51.42
N THR A 11 18.55 25.70 -50.56
CA THR A 11 18.44 24.72 -49.47
C THR A 11 18.15 25.48 -48.17
N LEU A 12 17.45 24.83 -47.23
CA LEU A 12 17.28 25.16 -45.80
C LEU A 12 16.02 26.01 -45.50
N LEU A 13 15.09 25.67 -44.59
CA LEU A 13 14.97 24.63 -43.56
C LEU A 13 13.46 24.40 -43.28
N ARG A 14 13.05 23.14 -43.14
CA ARG A 14 11.75 22.77 -42.57
C ARG A 14 11.82 23.03 -41.06
N PRO A 15 10.94 23.81 -40.42
CA PRO A 15 10.89 23.84 -38.96
C PRO A 15 10.22 22.54 -38.49
N GLN A 16 11.02 21.50 -38.25
CA GLN A 16 10.59 20.36 -37.45
C GLN A 16 10.63 20.76 -35.99
N PHE A 17 9.64 21.54 -35.53
CA PHE A 17 9.26 21.48 -34.13
C PHE A 17 8.44 20.21 -33.90
N SER A 18 9.12 19.07 -33.93
CA SER A 18 8.63 17.87 -33.27
C SER A 18 8.80 18.13 -31.78
N SER A 19 7.75 18.62 -31.14
CA SER A 19 7.67 18.55 -29.67
C SER A 19 8.01 17.11 -29.26
N PRO A 20 8.95 16.87 -28.34
CA PRO A 20 9.11 15.52 -27.82
C PRO A 20 7.79 15.17 -27.12
N ILE A 21 7.03 14.24 -27.70
CA ILE A 21 5.98 13.55 -26.98
C ILE A 21 6.67 12.97 -25.76
N ARG A 22 6.37 13.55 -24.59
CA ARG A 22 6.87 13.06 -23.32
C ARG A 22 6.25 11.68 -23.13
N THR A 23 7.01 10.63 -23.47
CA THR A 23 6.62 9.25 -23.18
C THR A 23 6.54 9.10 -21.67
N MET A 24 5.33 9.15 -21.12
CA MET A 24 5.07 8.76 -19.73
C MET A 24 5.23 7.24 -19.67
N SER A 25 6.42 6.77 -19.26
CA SER A 25 6.58 5.39 -18.83
C SER A 25 5.85 5.23 -17.51
N SER A 26 4.58 4.80 -17.53
CA SER A 26 3.90 4.41 -16.30
C SER A 26 4.47 3.06 -15.89
N SER A 27 5.36 3.04 -14.90
CA SER A 27 5.77 1.77 -14.30
C SER A 27 4.52 1.09 -13.74
N ALA A 28 4.32 -0.20 -14.07
CA ALA A 28 3.23 -0.99 -13.51
C ALA A 28 3.22 -0.87 -11.97
N PRO A 29 2.04 -0.86 -11.31
CA PRO A 29 1.97 -0.69 -9.88
C PRO A 29 2.73 -1.80 -9.16
N LYS A 30 3.77 -1.43 -8.41
CA LYS A 30 4.56 -2.40 -7.64
C LYS A 30 3.86 -2.65 -6.31
N VAL A 31 3.24 -3.82 -6.20
CA VAL A 31 2.70 -4.31 -4.93
C VAL A 31 3.86 -4.57 -3.96
N ARG A 32 3.77 -3.98 -2.77
CA ARG A 32 4.74 -4.16 -1.67
C ARG A 32 4.04 -4.71 -0.43
N GLU A 33 4.83 -5.30 0.46
CA GLU A 33 4.34 -5.74 1.76
C GLU A 33 4.39 -4.59 2.78
N PHE A 34 3.38 -4.57 3.65
CA PHE A 34 3.27 -3.62 4.75
C PHE A 34 2.95 -4.37 6.03
N LEU A 35 3.72 -4.10 7.08
CA LEU A 35 3.42 -4.54 8.43
C LEU A 35 2.45 -3.53 9.05
N VAL A 36 1.34 -4.04 9.56
CA VAL A 36 0.26 -3.23 10.12
C VAL A 36 0.04 -3.65 11.56
N ILE A 37 0.04 -2.66 12.45
CA ILE A 37 -0.34 -2.81 13.86
C ILE A 37 -1.68 -2.11 14.05
N LEU A 38 -2.67 -2.86 14.50
CA LEU A 38 -4.08 -2.46 14.64
C LEU A 38 -4.48 -2.58 16.10
N PRO A 39 -4.36 -1.52 16.91
CA PRO A 39 -4.81 -1.57 18.30
C PRO A 39 -6.33 -1.69 18.37
N ASP A 40 -6.82 -2.40 19.39
CA ASP A 40 -8.25 -2.48 19.68
C ASP A 40 -8.72 -1.24 20.46
N LYS A 41 -10.01 -0.91 20.34
CA LYS A 41 -10.64 0.09 21.19
C LYS A 41 -10.82 -0.44 22.63
N PRO A 42 -10.85 0.44 23.64
CA PRO A 42 -11.12 -0.01 25.00
C PRO A 42 -12.52 -0.63 25.12
N GLY A 43 -12.62 -1.79 25.77
CA GLY A 43 -13.90 -2.45 26.08
C GLY A 43 -14.55 -3.26 24.95
N VAL A 44 -13.85 -3.53 23.85
CA VAL A 44 -14.41 -4.28 22.70
C VAL A 44 -14.03 -5.78 22.67
N LYS A 45 -13.49 -6.30 23.78
CA LYS A 45 -13.01 -7.69 23.89
C LYS A 45 -14.10 -8.72 23.53
N GLU A 46 -15.33 -8.51 23.98
CA GLU A 46 -16.46 -9.41 23.68
C GLU A 46 -16.74 -9.49 22.17
N LYS A 47 -16.85 -8.33 21.51
CA LYS A 47 -17.04 -8.24 20.05
C LYS A 47 -15.90 -8.89 19.27
N ARG A 48 -14.68 -8.83 19.79
CA ARG A 48 -13.52 -9.49 19.19
C ARG A 48 -13.67 -11.00 19.19
N LEU A 49 -14.09 -11.56 20.32
CA LEU A 49 -14.26 -13.01 20.50
C LEU A 49 -15.37 -13.58 19.60
N GLU A 50 -16.39 -12.79 19.28
CA GLU A 50 -17.48 -13.19 18.37
C GLU A 50 -17.05 -13.33 16.91
N VAL A 51 -16.05 -12.54 16.48
CA VAL A 51 -15.73 -12.37 15.07
C VAL A 51 -14.66 -13.36 14.58
N ARG A 52 -13.43 -13.34 15.16
CA ARG A 52 -12.35 -14.26 14.69
C ARG A 52 -11.04 -14.24 15.51
N PRO A 53 -10.52 -15.37 16.01
CA PRO A 53 -9.28 -15.36 16.79
C PRO A 53 -7.91 -15.14 16.08
N PRO A 54 -7.66 -15.41 14.78
CA PRO A 54 -6.29 -15.44 14.26
C PRO A 54 -5.74 -14.04 13.96
N GLY A 55 -4.49 -13.80 14.39
CA GLY A 55 -3.75 -12.55 14.18
C GLY A 55 -3.72 -11.61 15.38
N ALA A 56 -4.05 -12.09 16.57
CA ALA A 56 -4.03 -11.29 17.80
C ALA A 56 -2.62 -10.83 18.18
N LEU A 57 -2.53 -9.54 18.53
CA LEU A 57 -1.42 -8.94 19.23
C LEU A 57 -1.81 -8.83 20.71
N LEU A 58 -1.03 -9.46 21.57
CA LEU A 58 -1.29 -9.53 23.01
C LEU A 58 -0.28 -8.68 23.77
N ASN A 59 -0.69 -8.11 24.91
CA ASN A 59 0.24 -7.39 25.80
C ASN A 59 1.18 -8.35 26.55
N GLU A 60 0.66 -9.53 26.90
CA GLU A 60 1.36 -10.53 27.67
C GLU A 60 1.31 -11.90 27.00
N VAL A 61 2.25 -12.77 27.37
CA VAL A 61 2.25 -14.16 26.93
C VAL A 61 1.06 -14.86 27.60
N PRO A 62 0.13 -15.45 26.84
CA PRO A 62 -1.04 -16.09 27.42
C PRO A 62 -0.61 -17.33 28.23
N ALA A 63 -1.27 -17.54 29.37
CA ALA A 63 -0.98 -18.66 30.26
C ALA A 63 -1.57 -20.00 29.75
N ASP A 64 -2.64 -19.94 28.97
CA ASP A 64 -3.34 -21.07 28.39
C ASP A 64 -3.78 -20.74 26.94
N ASP A 65 -4.42 -21.68 26.25
CA ASP A 65 -4.93 -21.48 24.88
C ASP A 65 -6.37 -20.90 24.86
N ASN A 66 -6.89 -20.43 26.00
CA ASN A 66 -8.25 -19.91 26.08
C ASN A 66 -8.30 -18.42 25.68
N ALA A 67 -8.82 -18.14 24.49
CA ALA A 67 -8.96 -16.79 23.97
C ALA A 67 -9.71 -15.81 24.90
N ALA A 68 -10.60 -16.32 25.77
CA ALA A 68 -11.30 -15.49 26.75
C ALA A 68 -10.37 -14.89 27.81
N ASN A 69 -9.24 -15.55 28.09
CA ASN A 69 -8.25 -15.12 29.10
C ASN A 69 -7.20 -14.18 28.51
N PHE A 70 -7.17 -13.98 27.19
CA PHE A 70 -6.13 -13.18 26.56
C PHE A 70 -6.28 -11.70 26.87
N ASP A 71 -5.14 -11.03 27.08
CA ASP A 71 -5.06 -9.59 27.14
C ASP A 71 -4.75 -9.03 25.74
N PHE A 72 -5.81 -8.66 25.03
CA PHE A 72 -5.72 -8.17 23.66
C PHE A 72 -5.23 -6.73 23.63
N PHE A 73 -4.09 -6.50 22.98
CA PHE A 73 -3.70 -5.17 22.54
C PHE A 73 -4.35 -4.82 21.21
N GLY A 74 -4.48 -5.81 20.32
CA GLY A 74 -5.00 -5.60 18.98
C GLY A 74 -4.73 -6.75 18.03
N SER A 75 -4.40 -6.41 16.79
CA SER A 75 -4.00 -7.36 15.76
C SER A 75 -2.75 -6.88 15.02
N THR A 76 -1.92 -7.82 14.58
CA THR A 76 -0.81 -7.57 13.67
C THR A 76 -1.02 -8.34 12.40
N VAL A 77 -1.01 -7.65 11.26
CA VAL A 77 -1.19 -8.28 9.94
C VAL A 77 -0.15 -7.78 8.95
N VAL A 78 0.21 -8.65 8.01
CA VAL A 78 1.04 -8.28 6.86
C VAL A 78 0.14 -8.18 5.65
N CYS A 79 -0.02 -6.96 5.12
CA CYS A 79 -0.85 -6.66 3.97
C CYS A 79 0.00 -6.45 2.72
N LYS A 80 -0.61 -6.65 1.54
CA LYS A 80 -0.01 -6.34 0.24
C LYS A 80 -0.78 -5.21 -0.42
N GLY A 81 -0.10 -4.15 -0.82
CA GLY A 81 -0.71 -2.99 -1.45
C GLY A 81 0.27 -2.17 -2.28
N GLU A 82 -0.25 -1.29 -3.11
CA GLU A 82 0.55 -0.38 -3.93
C GLU A 82 1.06 0.83 -3.13
N SER A 83 0.31 1.22 -2.09
CA SER A 83 0.63 2.32 -1.20
C SER A 83 0.05 2.08 0.21
N LYS A 84 0.41 2.93 1.18
CA LYS A 84 -0.14 2.86 2.54
C LYS A 84 -1.64 3.13 2.55
N GLU A 85 -2.10 4.02 1.69
CA GLU A 85 -3.51 4.41 1.55
C GLU A 85 -4.34 3.23 1.02
N ALA A 86 -3.83 2.51 0.02
CA ALA A 86 -4.49 1.31 -0.49
C ALA A 86 -4.63 0.23 0.59
N VAL A 87 -3.61 0.05 1.44
CA VAL A 87 -3.68 -0.86 2.59
C VAL A 87 -4.71 -0.38 3.60
N LEU A 88 -4.74 0.92 3.90
CA LEU A 88 -5.73 1.50 4.82
C LEU A 88 -7.17 1.32 4.32
N GLU A 89 -7.41 1.48 3.02
CA GLU A 89 -8.73 1.23 2.41
C GLU A 89 -9.15 -0.24 2.47
N GLN A 90 -8.21 -1.17 2.32
CA GLN A 90 -8.47 -2.59 2.52
C GLN A 90 -8.86 -2.87 3.97
N LEU A 91 -8.12 -2.32 4.93
CA LEU A 91 -8.37 -2.51 6.36
C LEU A 91 -9.72 -1.93 6.81
N LYS A 92 -10.15 -0.79 6.24
CA LYS A 92 -11.46 -0.18 6.55
C LYS A 92 -12.65 -1.06 6.17
N LYS A 93 -12.47 -2.00 5.24
CA LYS A 93 -13.52 -2.96 4.82
C LYS A 93 -13.53 -4.23 5.68
N ASP A 94 -12.55 -4.39 6.57
CA ASP A 94 -12.45 -5.55 7.45
C ASP A 94 -13.60 -5.57 8.47
N VAL A 95 -13.98 -6.76 8.90
CA VAL A 95 -14.99 -6.97 9.93
C VAL A 95 -14.62 -6.26 11.24
N TYR A 96 -13.33 -6.16 11.59
CA TYR A 96 -12.90 -5.47 12.80
C TYR A 96 -12.92 -3.95 12.70
N ALA A 97 -12.68 -3.40 11.52
CA ALA A 97 -12.87 -1.97 11.30
C ALA A 97 -14.36 -1.59 11.27
N THR A 98 -15.18 -2.41 10.60
CA THR A 98 -16.62 -2.14 10.43
C THR A 98 -17.46 -2.40 11.69
N SER A 99 -17.11 -3.41 12.50
CA SER A 99 -17.74 -3.67 13.81
C SER A 99 -17.26 -2.75 14.93
N GLY A 100 -16.25 -1.90 14.65
CA GLY A 100 -15.70 -0.93 15.58
C GLY A 100 -14.78 -1.53 16.65
N VAL A 101 -14.18 -2.70 16.38
CA VAL A 101 -13.17 -3.33 17.25
C VAL A 101 -11.83 -2.61 17.13
N TRP A 102 -11.37 -2.36 15.90
CA TRP A 102 -10.09 -1.66 15.69
C TRP A 102 -10.22 -0.14 15.89
N ASP A 103 -9.19 0.44 16.50
CA ASP A 103 -8.99 1.88 16.59
C ASP A 103 -8.27 2.38 15.33
N VAL A 104 -9.05 2.74 14.31
CA VAL A 104 -8.56 3.19 13.00
C VAL A 104 -7.66 4.42 13.09
N GLU A 105 -7.83 5.25 14.12
CA GLU A 105 -7.03 6.47 14.33
C GLU A 105 -5.62 6.17 14.83
N LYS A 106 -5.41 5.01 15.47
CA LYS A 106 -4.12 4.59 16.03
C LYS A 106 -3.43 3.49 15.21
N ILE A 107 -3.93 3.20 14.00
CA ILE A 107 -3.30 2.23 13.10
C ILE A 107 -1.90 2.72 12.72
N GLN A 108 -0.94 1.79 12.75
CA GLN A 108 0.42 2.03 12.31
C GLN A 108 0.73 1.16 11.09
N ILE A 109 1.21 1.78 10.00
CA ILE A 109 1.50 1.11 8.72
C ILE A 109 2.95 1.37 8.32
N TYR A 110 3.73 0.30 8.26
CA TYR A 110 5.16 0.32 7.93
C TYR A 110 5.43 -0.48 6.64
N PRO A 111 6.18 0.06 5.67
CA PRO A 111 6.73 -0.75 4.59
C PRO A 111 7.58 -1.87 5.18
N PHE A 112 7.35 -3.11 4.76
CA PHE A 112 7.93 -4.28 5.40
C PHE A 112 8.62 -5.16 4.37
N ILE A 113 9.80 -5.66 4.74
CA ILE A 113 10.52 -6.69 3.99
C ILE A 113 10.69 -7.86 4.96
N CYS A 114 10.00 -8.95 4.68
CA CYS A 114 10.08 -10.17 5.47
C CYS A 114 11.42 -10.87 5.17
N ALA A 115 12.32 -10.96 6.15
CA ALA A 115 13.60 -11.65 5.99
C ALA A 115 13.40 -13.18 5.87
N PHE A 116 12.56 -13.75 6.75
CA PHE A 116 12.20 -15.16 6.76
C PHE A 116 10.72 -15.30 7.11
N ARG A 117 9.98 -16.12 6.35
CA ARG A 117 8.56 -16.40 6.61
C ARG A 117 8.32 -17.80 7.15
N ASN A 118 9.13 -18.75 6.71
CA ASN A 118 9.25 -20.09 7.25
C ASN A 118 10.74 -20.32 7.53
N PRO A 119 11.19 -20.28 8.79
CA PRO A 119 12.56 -20.64 9.16
C PRO A 119 12.81 -22.14 8.96
#